data_AF-A0A9D8HF29-F1
#
_entry.id   AF-A0A9D8HF29-F1
#
_cell.length_a   1.000
_cell.length_b   1.000
_cell.length_c   1.000
_cell.angle_alpha   90.00
_cell.angle_beta   90.00
_cell.angle_gamma   90.00
#
_symmetry.space_group_name_H-M   'P 1'
#
loop_
_entity.id
_entity.type
_entity.pdbx_description
1 polymer ?
#
loop_
_entity_poly.entity_id
_entity_poly.type
_entity_poly.pdbx_seq_one_letter_code
_entity_poly.pdbx_strand_id
1 'polypeptide(L)'
;MRRSILDATDDHPVDDDERPPASWAVAVIDDCDGCGMGEPRVALTLEELGRAGTGVVAHLAPDTARRLREALALALREVGEDPGR
;
A
#
# COMPACT_ATOMS: atom_id res chain seq x y z
N MET A 1 17.77 1.90 3.79
CA MET A 1 17.76 1.64 2.33
C MET A 1 16.32 1.38 1.92
N ARG A 2 15.88 2.03 0.82
CA ARG A 2 14.53 1.83 0.27
C ARG A 2 14.63 1.33 -1.17
N ARG A 3 13.85 0.29 -1.49
CA ARG A 3 13.66 -0.20 -2.86
C ARG A 3 12.18 -0.16 -3.21
N SER A 4 11.83 0.64 -4.22
CA SER A 4 10.47 0.64 -4.78
C SER A 4 10.18 -0.69 -5.49
N ILE A 5 8.96 -1.20 -5.35
CA ILE A 5 8.45 -2.38 -6.05
C ILE A 5 7.46 -1.96 -7.13
N LEU A 6 6.48 -1.13 -6.77
CA LEU A 6 5.45 -0.61 -7.67
C LEU A 6 4.80 0.63 -7.06
N ASP A 7 4.38 1.55 -7.92
CA ASP A 7 3.52 2.68 -7.60
C ASP A 7 2.47 2.87 -8.70
N ALA A 8 1.27 3.28 -8.32
CA ALA A 8 0.15 3.52 -9.21
C ALA A 8 -0.90 4.43 -8.55
N THR A 9 -1.97 4.73 -9.28
CA THR A 9 -3.18 5.39 -8.79
C THR A 9 -4.32 4.39 -8.68
N ASP A 10 -5.34 4.71 -7.88
CA ASP A 10 -6.60 4.00 -7.94
C ASP A 10 -7.44 4.41 -9.17
N ASP A 11 -8.60 3.77 -9.30
CA ASP A 11 -9.55 4.00 -10.39
C ASP A 11 -10.67 4.97 -9.99
N HIS A 12 -10.52 5.71 -8.88
CA HIS A 12 -11.56 6.61 -8.42
C HIS A 12 -11.67 7.86 -9.32
N PRO A 13 -12.88 8.35 -9.65
CA PRO A 13 -13.04 9.54 -10.48
C PRO A 13 -12.35 10.77 -9.89
N VAL A 14 -11.70 11.57 -10.75
CA VAL A 14 -10.98 12.78 -10.34
C VAL A 14 -11.89 13.94 -9.97
N ASP A 15 -13.18 13.86 -10.29
CA ASP A 15 -14.20 14.89 -10.08
C ASP A 15 -15.09 14.63 -8.85
N ASP A 16 -14.79 13.60 -8.05
CA ASP A 16 -15.41 13.39 -6.73
C ASP A 16 -14.64 14.18 -5.65
N ASP A 17 -15.09 15.40 -5.37
CA ASP A 17 -14.49 16.28 -4.36
C ASP A 17 -14.62 15.75 -2.92
N GLU A 18 -15.57 14.85 -2.64
CA GLU A 18 -15.72 14.25 -1.30
C GLU A 18 -14.72 13.12 -1.08
N ARG A 19 -14.28 12.46 -2.16
CA ARG A 19 -13.40 11.29 -2.15
C ARG A 19 -12.33 11.47 -3.23
N PRO A 20 -11.30 12.28 -2.98
CA PRO A 20 -10.27 12.44 -3.98
C PRO A 20 -9.55 11.10 -4.24
N PRO A 21 -9.14 10.82 -5.49
CA PRO A 21 -8.46 9.57 -5.84
C PRO A 21 -7.14 9.42 -5.08
N ALA A 22 -6.76 8.18 -4.82
CA ALA A 22 -5.52 7.86 -4.12
C ALA A 22 -4.39 7.47 -5.09
N SER A 23 -3.18 7.88 -4.73
CA SER A 23 -1.93 7.25 -5.17
C SER A 23 -1.47 6.27 -4.10
N TRP A 24 -0.90 5.14 -4.54
CA TRP A 24 -0.35 4.13 -3.65
C TRP A 24 0.99 3.61 -4.16
N ALA A 25 1.85 3.22 -3.22
CA ALA A 25 3.15 2.65 -3.53
C ALA A 25 3.53 1.54 -2.56
N VAL A 26 4.21 0.52 -3.07
CA VAL A 26 4.78 -0.58 -2.30
C VAL A 26 6.30 -0.55 -2.44
N ALA A 27 6.99 -0.55 -1.30
CA ALA A 27 8.45 -0.59 -1.24
C ALA A 27 8.94 -1.57 -0.15
N VAL A 28 10.20 -1.97 -0.24
CA VAL A 28 10.93 -2.63 0.85
C VAL A 28 11.83 -1.60 1.52
N ILE A 29 11.78 -1.52 2.84
CA ILE A 29 12.62 -0.67 3.69
C ILE A 29 13.35 -1.51 4.73
N ASP A 30 14.54 -1.10 5.16
CA ASP A 30 15.31 -1.73 6.25
C ASP A 30 15.77 -0.72 7.32
N ASP A 31 15.30 0.52 7.24
CA ASP A 31 15.70 1.65 8.08
C ASP A 31 14.63 2.04 9.11
N CYS A 32 13.73 1.12 9.47
CA CYS A 32 12.76 1.36 10.52
C CYS A 32 13.32 1.03 11.91
N ASP A 33 13.82 2.05 12.60
CA ASP A 33 14.40 1.92 13.95
C ASP A 33 13.40 1.37 14.98
N GLY A 34 12.13 1.78 14.88
CA GLY A 34 11.04 1.31 15.75
C GLY A 34 10.53 -0.10 15.44
N CYS A 35 11.01 -0.72 14.36
CA CYS A 35 10.49 -1.99 13.85
C CYS A 35 11.28 -3.21 14.32
N GLY A 36 11.90 -3.19 15.50
CA GLY A 36 12.70 -4.31 15.99
C GLY A 36 14.09 -4.37 15.36
N MET A 37 14.89 -3.32 15.55
CA MET A 37 16.31 -3.28 15.19
C MET A 37 16.61 -3.36 13.68
N GLY A 38 15.87 -2.64 12.84
CA GLY A 38 16.17 -2.55 11.40
C GLY A 38 15.76 -3.79 10.58
N GLU A 39 14.85 -4.61 11.10
CA GLU A 39 14.24 -5.67 10.30
C GLU A 39 13.57 -5.09 9.04
N PRO A 40 13.75 -5.72 7.87
CA PRO A 40 13.07 -5.30 6.65
C PRO A 40 11.54 -5.29 6.81
N ARG A 41 10.91 -4.23 6.31
CA ARG A 41 9.46 -4.04 6.26
C ARG A 41 8.99 -3.81 4.83
N VAL A 42 7.75 -4.19 4.58
CA VAL A 42 6.99 -3.73 3.42
C VAL A 42 6.40 -2.37 3.80
N ALA A 43 6.80 -1.32 3.11
CA ALA A 43 6.17 -0.01 3.23
C ALA A 43 5.02 0.08 2.21
N LEU A 44 3.81 0.27 2.71
CA LEU A 44 2.64 0.63 1.90
C LEU A 44 2.32 2.11 2.13
N THR A 45 2.53 2.92 1.10
CA THR A 45 2.16 4.33 1.09
C THR A 45 0.78 4.48 0.46
N LEU A 46 -0.10 5.25 1.08
CA LEU A 46 -1.41 5.64 0.55
C LEU A 46 -1.61 7.14 0.76
N GLU A 47 -1.75 7.90 -0.32
CA GLU A 47 -1.84 9.36 -0.30
C GLU A 47 -2.88 9.86 -1.30
N GLU A 48 -3.49 11.00 -1.01
CA GLU A 48 -4.34 11.70 -1.99
C GLU A 48 -3.52 12.07 -3.24
N LEU A 49 -4.07 11.84 -4.43
CA LEU A 49 -3.41 12.12 -5.69
C LEU A 49 -3.02 13.60 -5.79
N GLY A 50 -1.75 13.86 -6.11
CA GLY A 50 -1.22 15.23 -6.20
C GLY A 50 -0.87 15.87 -4.85
N ARG A 51 -1.06 15.17 -3.72
CA ARG A 51 -0.68 15.61 -2.37
C ARG A 51 0.35 14.68 -1.71
N ALA A 52 1.47 14.48 -2.40
CA ALA A 52 2.56 13.67 -1.87
C ALA A 52 3.06 14.20 -0.50
N GLY A 53 3.30 13.28 0.42
CA GLY A 53 3.78 13.56 1.78
C GLY A 53 2.68 13.83 2.82
N THR A 54 1.39 13.83 2.45
CA THR A 54 0.29 14.09 3.38
C THR A 54 -0.53 12.85 3.74
N GLY A 55 -0.22 11.70 3.15
CA GLY A 55 -0.93 10.45 3.43
C GLY A 55 -0.34 9.66 4.58
N VAL A 56 -0.54 8.33 4.55
CA VAL A 56 -0.04 7.41 5.57
C VAL A 56 0.91 6.40 4.94
N VAL A 57 1.97 6.07 5.68
CA VAL A 57 2.88 4.98 5.32
C VAL A 57 2.76 3.89 6.38
N ALA A 58 2.25 2.73 6.01
CA ALA A 58 2.19 1.56 6.86
C ALA A 58 3.50 0.75 6.74
N HIS A 59 4.18 0.52 7.86
CA HIS A 59 5.37 -0.34 7.94
C HIS A 59 4.96 -1.75 8.35
N LEU A 60 4.73 -2.61 7.36
CA LEU A 60 4.19 -3.96 7.56
C LEU A 60 5.32 -4.97 7.77
N ALA A 61 5.27 -5.69 8.88
CA ALA A 61 6.02 -6.92 9.06
C ALA A 61 5.56 -7.99 8.04
N PRO A 62 6.39 -9.00 7.70
CA PRO A 62 6.03 -10.01 6.71
C PRO A 62 4.67 -10.68 6.95
N ASP A 63 4.34 -11.00 8.21
CA ASP A 63 3.08 -11.64 8.56
C ASP A 63 1.88 -10.71 8.31
N THR A 64 1.97 -9.43 8.70
CA THR A 64 0.92 -8.43 8.42
C THR A 64 0.76 -8.18 6.92
N ALA A 65 1.86 -8.14 6.16
CA ALA A 65 1.82 -7.99 4.71
C ALA A 65 1.11 -9.18 4.03
N ARG A 66 1.36 -10.42 4.49
CA ARG A 66 0.64 -11.60 3.98
C ARG A 66 -0.86 -11.53 4.28
N ARG A 67 -1.24 -11.11 5.49
CA ARG A 67 -2.66 -10.92 5.86
C ARG A 67 -3.35 -9.87 5.00
N LEU A 68 -2.68 -8.74 4.70
CA LEU A 68 -3.23 -7.74 3.79
C LEU A 68 -3.41 -8.29 2.37
N ARG A 69 -2.41 -9.01 1.84
CA ARG A 69 -2.51 -9.66 0.53
C ARG A 69 -3.67 -10.66 0.48
N GLU A 70 -3.85 -11.48 1.52
CA GLU A 70 -4.97 -12.41 1.63
C GLU A 70 -6.32 -11.69 1.65
N ALA A 71 -6.44 -10.58 2.38
CA ALA A 71 -7.65 -9.77 2.42
C ALA A 71 -8.00 -9.19 1.03
N LEU A 72 -7.00 -8.67 0.30
CA LEU A 72 -7.19 -8.18 -1.07
C LEU A 72 -7.62 -9.31 -2.02
N ALA A 73 -6.95 -10.47 -1.93
CA ALA A 73 -7.31 -11.65 -2.74
C ALA A 73 -8.73 -12.16 -2.42
N LEU A 74 -9.20 -12.05 -1.18
CA LEU A 74 -10.59 -12.35 -0.84
C LEU A 74 -11.53 -11.30 -1.43
N ALA A 75 -11.24 -10.02 -1.28
CA ALA A 75 -12.05 -8.93 -1.84
C ALA A 75 -12.21 -9.04 -3.37
N LEU A 76 -11.13 -9.39 -4.09
CA LEU A 76 -11.19 -9.64 -5.55
C LEU A 76 -12.17 -10.75 -5.91
N ARG A 77 -12.16 -11.86 -5.14
CA ARG A 77 -13.12 -12.94 -5.34
C ARG A 77 -14.55 -12.51 -5.08
N GLU A 78 -14.78 -11.69 -4.05
CA GLU A 78 -16.13 -11.17 -3.73
C GLU A 78 -16.70 -10.29 -4.86
N VAL A 79 -15.85 -9.55 -5.58
CA VAL A 79 -16.27 -8.75 -6.75
C VAL A 79 -16.27 -9.54 -8.07
N GLY A 80 -16.01 -10.85 -8.04
CA GLY A 80 -16.08 -11.73 -9.21
C GLY A 80 -14.79 -11.81 -10.04
N GLU A 81 -13.68 -11.30 -9.54
CA GLU A 81 -12.39 -11.26 -10.23
C GLU A 81 -11.45 -12.41 -9.84
N ASP A 82 -10.49 -12.72 -10.71
CA ASP A 82 -9.38 -13.62 -10.38
C ASP A 82 -8.39 -12.88 -9.45
N PRO A 83 -8.15 -13.37 -8.23
CA PRO A 83 -7.23 -12.73 -7.29
C PRO A 83 -5.75 -12.77 -7.72
N GLY A 84 -5.40 -13.55 -8.74
CA GLY A 84 -4.02 -13.69 -9.18
C GLY A 84 -3.12 -14.42 -8.18
N ARG A 85 -1.81 -14.17 -8.28
CA ARG A 85 -0.76 -14.89 -7.54
C ARG A 85 -0.24 -14.14 -6.31
#